data_AF-A0A972PF48-F1
#
_entry.id   AF-A0A972PF48-F1
#
_cell.length_a   1.000
_cell.length_b   1.000
_cell.length_c   1.000
_cell.angle_alpha   90.00
_cell.angle_beta   90.00
_cell.angle_gamma   90.00
#
_symmetry.space_group_name_H-M   'P 1'
#
loop_
_entity.id
_entity.type
_entity.pdbx_description
1 polymer ?
#
loop_
_entity_poly.entity_id
_entity_poly.type
_entity_poly.pdbx_seq_one_letter_code
_entity_poly.pdbx_strand_id
1 'polypeptide(L)' 'MRRSGSGLSIWVYVENNKVVLEPVTSLDVLLKDLVAEAKDKGYTRREIEQEIEAARERLFRELYGDQA' A
#
# COMPACT_ATOMS: atom_id res chain seq x y z
N MET A 1 -14.87 -18.75 24.05
CA MET A 1 -15.44 -17.85 23.02
C MET A 1 -14.96 -16.42 23.29
N ARG A 2 -13.95 -15.92 22.56
CA ARG A 2 -13.59 -14.50 22.55
C ARG A 2 -13.12 -14.12 21.14
N ARG A 3 -13.57 -12.93 20.73
CA ARG A 3 -13.83 -12.47 19.37
C ARG A 3 -12.56 -12.45 18.50
N SER A 4 -12.62 -13.14 17.37
CA SER A 4 -11.85 -12.81 16.17
C SER A 4 -12.36 -11.45 15.67
N GLY A 5 -11.72 -10.37 16.13
CA GLY A 5 -11.92 -9.04 15.57
C GLY A 5 -10.90 -8.83 14.47
N SER A 6 -11.30 -8.93 13.21
CA SER A 6 -10.56 -8.35 12.08
C SER A 6 -10.65 -6.83 12.20
N GLY A 7 -9.86 -6.24 13.09
CA GLY A 7 -9.76 -4.79 13.21
C GLY A 7 -9.12 -4.25 11.94
N LEU A 8 -9.90 -3.59 11.09
CA LEU A 8 -9.39 -2.77 9.99
C LEU A 8 -8.40 -1.77 10.61
N SER A 9 -7.11 -2.00 10.39
CA SER A 9 -6.08 -1.04 10.80
C SER A 9 -6.22 0.19 9.91
N ILE A 10 -6.05 1.38 10.46
CA ILE A 10 -6.25 2.65 9.75
C ILE A 10 -4.95 3.45 9.87
N TRP A 11 -4.43 3.94 8.74
CA TRP A 11 -3.35 4.93 8.71
C TRP A 11 -3.94 6.31 9.03
N VAL A 12 -3.30 7.02 9.96
CA VAL A 12 -3.66 8.37 10.35
C VAL A 12 -2.46 9.28 10.13
N TYR A 13 -2.61 10.31 9.29
CA TYR A 13 -1.56 11.30 9.03
C TYR A 13 -2.15 12.67 8.69
N VAL A 14 -1.31 13.70 8.71
CA VAL A 14 -1.71 15.08 8.40
C VAL A 14 -1.16 15.47 7.03
N GLU A 15 -2.03 15.93 6.14
CA GLU A 15 -1.69 16.45 4.81
C GLU A 15 -2.50 17.72 4.54
N ASN A 16 -1.86 18.80 4.09
CA ASN A 16 -2.52 20.08 3.77
C ASN A 16 -3.43 20.61 4.91
N ASN A 17 -2.98 20.50 6.15
CA ASN A 17 -3.72 20.88 7.35
C ASN A 17 -5.05 20.11 7.55
N LYS A 18 -5.17 18.91 6.98
CA LYS A 18 -6.29 17.98 7.13
C LYS A 18 -5.79 16.66 7.70
N VAL A 19 -6.62 16.02 8.53
CA VAL A 19 -6.38 14.65 8.99
C VAL A 19 -6.91 13.70 7.93
N VAL A 20 -6.06 12.79 7.46
CA VAL A 20 -6.39 11.76 6.47
C VAL A 20 -6.50 10.41 7.19
N LEU A 21 -7.54 9.65 6.85
CA LEU A 21 -7.82 8.32 7.38
C LEU A 21 -7.94 7.33 6.22
N GLU A 22 -7.07 6.33 6.18
CA GLU A 22 -7.06 5.35 5.09
C GLU A 22 -6.92 3.92 5.63
N PRO A 23 -7.66 2.95 5.05
CA PRO A 23 -7.54 1.56 5.45
C PRO A 23 -6.13 1.03 5.16
N VAL A 24 -5.54 0.36 6.14
CA VAL A 24 -4.31 -0.41 5.97
C VAL A 24 -4.67 -1.67 5.18
N THR A 25 -4.07 -1.82 4.02
CA THR A 25 -4.13 -3.06 3.24
C THR A 25 -3.10 -4.06 3.74
N SER A 26 -3.29 -5.34 3.44
CA SER A 26 -2.28 -6.36 3.72
C SER A 26 -0.95 -6.08 3.01
N LEU A 27 -0.99 -5.40 1.85
CA LEU A 27 0.20 -5.00 1.11
C LEU A 27 0.99 -3.93 1.85
N ASP A 28 0.33 -2.98 2.53
CA ASP A 28 1.01 -1.95 3.33
C ASP A 28 1.83 -2.57 4.47
N VAL A 29 1.35 -3.67 5.04
CA VAL A 29 2.08 -4.42 6.08
C VAL A 29 3.26 -5.16 5.49
N LEU A 30 3.05 -5.84 4.35
CA LEU A 30 4.09 -6.62 3.68
C LEU A 30 5.23 -5.76 3.12
N LEU A 31 4.92 -4.55 2.67
CA LEU A 31 5.86 -3.65 2.01
C LEU A 31 6.38 -2.54 2.93
N LYS A 32 6.09 -2.60 4.24
CA LYS A 32 6.36 -1.52 5.20
C LYS A 32 7.81 -1.02 5.15
N ASP A 33 8.78 -1.93 5.13
CA ASP A 33 10.21 -1.56 5.13
C ASP A 33 10.62 -0.93 3.80
N LEU A 34 10.06 -1.42 2.69
CA LEU A 34 10.28 -0.88 1.35
C LEU A 34 9.69 0.54 1.20
N VAL A 35 8.49 0.76 1.76
CA VAL A 35 7.83 2.07 1.80
C VAL A 35 8.63 3.04 2.67
N ALA A 36 9.17 2.58 3.80
CA ALA A 36 10.03 3.41 4.65
C ALA A 36 11.31 3.84 3.91
N GLU A 37 11.99 2.90 3.25
CA GLU A 37 13.19 3.19 2.45
C GLU A 37 12.91 4.18 1.31
N ALA A 38 11.78 4.01 0.60
CA ALA A 38 11.39 4.91 -0.48
C ALA A 38 11.11 6.33 0.05
N LYS A 39 10.43 6.46 1.20
CA LYS A 39 10.21 7.75 1.85
C LYS A 39 11.53 8.42 2.26
N ASP A 40 12.48 7.66 2.80
CA ASP A 40 13.82 8.17 3.15
C ASP A 40 14.59 8.70 1.93
N LYS A 41 14.30 8.14 0.74
CA LYS A 41 14.83 8.60 -0.55
C LYS A 41 14.08 9.80 -1.14
N GLY A 42 13.04 10.30 -0.45
CA GLY A 42 12.28 11.48 -0.86
C GLY A 42 11.05 11.18 -1.71
N TYR A 43 10.66 9.92 -1.89
CA TYR A 43 9.44 9.59 -2.61
C TYR A 43 8.21 9.99 -1.81
N THR A 44 7.25 10.60 -2.50
CA THR A 44 5.92 10.86 -1.96
C THR A 44 5.11 9.57 -1.91
N ARG A 45 4.09 9.55 -1.04
CA ARG A 45 3.17 8.42 -0.95
C ARG A 45 2.53 8.07 -2.29
N ARG A 46 2.09 9.10 -3.02
CA ARG A 46 1.43 8.94 -4.31
C ARG A 46 2.35 8.28 -5.35
N GLU A 47 3.64 8.65 -5.37
CA GLU A 47 4.62 8.03 -6.27
C GLU A 47 4.83 6.55 -5.91
N ILE A 48 4.92 6.23 -4.62
CA ILE A 48 5.05 4.84 -4.15
C ILE A 48 3.84 4.00 -4.57
N GLU A 49 2.63 4.53 -4.39
CA GLU A 49 1.40 3.85 -4.80
C GLU A 49 1.37 3.64 -6.32
N GLN A 50 1.77 4.63 -7.12
CA GLN A 50 1.86 4.48 -8.59
C GLN A 50 2.83 3.38 -9.01
N GLU A 51 4.00 3.29 -8.37
CA GLU A 51 4.98 2.23 -8.66
C GLU A 51 4.46 0.84 -8.26
N ILE A 52 3.78 0.72 -7.11
CA ILE A 52 3.15 -0.53 -6.67
C ILE A 52 2.08 -0.98 -7.68
N GLU A 53 1.22 -0.06 -8.14
CA GLU A 53 0.19 -0.35 -9.13
C GLU A 53 0.79 -0.80 -10.46
N ALA A 54 1.82 -0.09 -10.95
CA ALA A 54 2.51 -0.45 -12.18
C ALA A 54 3.18 -1.83 -12.09
N ALA A 55 3.84 -2.13 -10.97
CA ALA A 55 4.43 -3.44 -10.71
C ALA A 55 3.35 -4.54 -10.66
N ARG A 56 2.21 -4.28 -10.00
CA ARG A 56 1.09 -5.22 -9.93
C ARG A 56 0.53 -5.51 -11.32
N GLU A 57 0.29 -4.50 -12.14
CA GLU A 57 -0.21 -4.67 -13.51
C GLU A 57 0.76 -5.50 -14.36
N ARG A 58 2.06 -5.19 -14.28
CA ARG A 58 3.10 -5.92 -14.99
C ARG A 58 3.13 -7.40 -14.56
N LEU A 59 3.18 -7.66 -13.25
CA LEU A 59 3.17 -9.02 -12.71
C LEU A 59 1.89 -9.77 -13.10
N PHE A 60 0.75 -9.10 -13.09
CA PHE A 60 -0.51 -9.73 -13.49
C PHE A 60 -0.48 -10.15 -14.95
N ARG A 61 0.05 -9.31 -15.85
CA ARG A 61 0.24 -9.66 -17.26
C ARG A 61 1.26 -10.79 -17.43
N GLU A 62 2.38 -10.77 -16.70
CA GLU A 62 3.40 -11.83 -16.81
C GLU A 62 2.88 -13.19 -16.32
N LEU A 63 2.06 -13.20 -15.26
CA LEU A 63 1.56 -14.44 -14.65
C LEU A 63 0.27 -14.97 -15.31
N TYR A 64 -0.57 -14.08 -15.81
CA TYR A 64 -1.93 -14.41 -16.29
C TYR A 64 -2.23 -13.91 -17.71
N GLY A 65 -1.37 -13.09 -18.31
CA GLY A 65 -1.63 -12.39 -19.57
C GLY A 65 -1.40 -13.20 -20.86
N ASP A 66 -1.03 -14.48 -20.76
CA ASP A 66 -0.88 -15.41 -21.89
C ASP A 66 -1.92 -16.56 -21.86
N GLN A 67 -3.09 -16.32 -21.26
CA GLN A 67 -4.25 -17.20 -21.42
C GLN A 67 -5.25 -16.58 -22.42
N ALA A 68 -4.92 -16.64 -23.70
CA ALA A 68 -5.85 -16.45 -24.81
C ALA A 68 -5.78 -17.65 -25.77
#